data_AF-A0A8T5L7T6-F1
#
_entry.id   AF-A0A8T5L7T6-F1
#
_cell.length_a   1.000
_cell.length_b   1.000
_cell.length_c   1.000
_cell.angle_alpha   90.00
_cell.angle_beta   90.00
_cell.angle_gamma   90.00
#
_symmetry.space_group_name_H-M   'P 1'
#
loop_
_entity.id
_entity.type
_entity.pdbx_description
1 polymer ?
#
loop_
_entity_poly.entity_id
_entity_poly.type
_entity_poly.pdbx_seq_one_letter_code
_entity_poly.pdbx_strand_id
1 'polypeptide(L)'
;MKKEILFGAFGILVVSILGFVIASQIEMNISLDKGWNLIYGFGNPSQLSGGDEIGEENIKAIYGFNPIIQEYIRMYPNPENDKIDVIGDEYLEKTAMWVYSDVSVSTEYRAQEPLPLSELKLYAGWNFVAITPEMKGKTFNELKGNCDFTKVYHFESLVQEWSPNLVNDNSMDEELTDDSVGLGILIKVTSDCKLGTSGNSVGPPGLPGTSNNLPRGATTASCIDSDGGNNVNVKGILDLELDGQTAIIEESCVIDTNPSSTGFVWDEVADCSGDDCYVREGYCETFESSEDWWNEISCPNGCNDGACL
;
A
#
# COMPACT_ATOMS: atom_id res chain seq x y z
N MET A 1 75.83 38.82 -17.86
CA MET A 1 74.38 39.12 -17.94
C MET A 1 73.72 38.00 -18.75
N LYS A 2 73.10 37.02 -18.08
CA LYS A 2 72.07 36.11 -18.65
C LYS A 2 71.56 35.24 -17.49
N LYS A 3 70.29 35.47 -17.13
CA LYS A 3 69.49 34.70 -16.17
C LYS A 3 69.04 33.44 -16.89
N GLU A 4 69.34 32.25 -16.36
CA GLU A 4 68.62 31.03 -16.72
C GLU A 4 67.71 30.65 -15.56
N ILE A 5 66.42 30.80 -15.82
CA ILE A 5 65.33 30.53 -14.90
C ILE A 5 65.07 29.01 -14.98
N LEU A 6 65.35 28.33 -13.88
CA LEU A 6 65.02 26.94 -13.64
C LEU A 6 63.49 26.84 -13.48
N PHE A 7 62.76 26.62 -14.58
CA PHE A 7 61.32 26.36 -14.53
C PHE A 7 61.08 24.88 -14.23
N GLY A 8 60.49 24.64 -13.05
CA GLY A 8 60.13 23.31 -12.58
C GLY A 8 59.10 22.63 -13.46
N ALA A 9 59.39 21.39 -13.83
CA ALA A 9 58.41 20.46 -14.36
C ALA A 9 57.95 19.55 -13.21
N PHE A 10 57.01 20.04 -12.41
CA PHE A 10 56.27 19.20 -11.48
C PHE A 10 55.10 18.58 -12.27
N GLY A 11 55.32 17.35 -12.74
CA GLY A 11 54.29 16.57 -13.42
C GLY A 11 53.21 16.14 -12.42
N ILE A 12 52.12 16.89 -12.35
CA ILE A 12 50.89 16.43 -11.68
C ILE A 12 50.12 15.61 -12.70
N LEU A 13 50.33 14.29 -12.66
CA LEU A 13 49.50 13.31 -13.34
C LEU A 13 48.14 13.28 -12.61
N VAL A 14 47.20 14.12 -13.04
CA VAL A 14 45.81 14.04 -12.58
C VAL A 14 45.21 12.78 -13.19
N VAL A 15 45.28 11.66 -12.47
CA VAL A 15 44.47 10.47 -12.76
C VAL A 15 43.05 10.83 -12.36
N SER A 16 42.33 11.49 -13.27
CA SER A 16 40.89 11.60 -13.19
C SER A 16 40.31 10.20 -13.40
N ILE A 17 40.23 9.43 -12.33
CA ILE A 17 39.41 8.22 -12.26
C ILE A 17 37.98 8.73 -12.47
N LEU A 18 37.53 8.71 -13.72
CA LEU A 18 36.11 8.77 -14.03
C LEU A 18 35.53 7.49 -13.41
N GLY A 19 35.04 7.62 -12.18
CA GLY A 19 34.24 6.58 -11.55
C GLY A 19 32.97 6.44 -12.37
N PHE A 20 32.99 5.57 -13.37
CA PHE A 20 31.78 5.09 -13.99
C PHE A 20 31.03 4.32 -12.91
N VAL A 21 29.94 4.90 -12.41
CA VAL A 21 28.97 4.18 -11.61
C VAL A 21 28.33 3.18 -12.57
N ILE A 22 28.80 1.94 -12.52
CA ILE A 22 28.17 0.85 -13.27
C ILE A 22 26.98 0.42 -12.41
N ALA A 23 25.77 0.76 -12.86
CA ALA A 23 24.56 0.21 -12.28
C ALA A 23 24.59 -1.32 -12.44
N SER A 24 24.35 -2.05 -11.36
CA SER A 24 24.31 -3.51 -11.33
C SER A 24 23.05 -3.99 -12.04
N GLN A 25 23.22 -4.68 -13.17
CA GLN A 25 22.12 -5.29 -13.92
C GLN A 25 22.13 -6.80 -13.69
N ILE A 26 20.93 -7.38 -13.57
CA ILE A 26 20.71 -8.82 -13.49
C ILE A 26 19.96 -9.29 -14.74
N GLU A 27 20.33 -10.47 -15.25
CA GLU A 27 19.59 -11.14 -16.32
C GLU A 27 18.50 -12.01 -15.68
N MET A 28 17.26 -11.85 -16.14
CA MET A 28 16.12 -12.61 -15.66
C MET A 28 15.39 -13.26 -16.82
N ASN A 29 14.94 -14.49 -16.60
CA ASN A 29 14.08 -15.21 -17.53
C ASN A 29 12.62 -14.84 -17.25
N ILE A 30 11.86 -14.59 -18.30
CA ILE A 30 10.43 -14.31 -18.19
C ILE A 30 9.63 -14.99 -19.29
N SER A 31 8.38 -15.32 -18.97
CA SER A 31 7.38 -15.69 -19.96
C SER A 31 6.43 -14.50 -20.13
N LEU A 32 6.38 -13.94 -21.33
CA LEU A 32 5.37 -12.96 -21.70
C LEU A 32 4.25 -13.69 -22.41
N ASP A 33 3.02 -13.48 -21.97
CA ASP A 33 1.84 -13.88 -22.72
C ASP A 33 1.36 -12.75 -23.62
N LYS A 34 0.70 -13.11 -24.71
CA LYS A 34 -0.03 -12.16 -25.52
C LYS A 34 -1.09 -11.46 -24.68
N GLY A 35 -1.01 -10.14 -24.60
CA GLY A 35 -1.87 -9.32 -23.75
C GLY A 35 -1.07 -8.57 -22.69
N TRP A 36 -1.71 -8.25 -21.58
CA TRP A 36 -1.08 -7.61 -20.44
C TRP A 36 -0.32 -8.61 -19.58
N ASN A 37 0.83 -8.18 -19.09
CA ASN A 37 1.69 -8.90 -18.17
C ASN A 37 2.11 -7.91 -17.07
N LEU A 38 2.31 -8.40 -15.86
CA LEU A 38 2.77 -7.56 -14.75
C LEU A 38 4.19 -7.96 -14.35
N ILE A 39 5.17 -7.15 -14.74
CA ILE A 39 6.59 -7.55 -14.81
C ILE A 39 7.49 -6.61 -14.02
N TYR A 40 8.43 -7.16 -13.27
CA TYR A 40 9.43 -6.41 -12.51
C TYR A 40 10.38 -5.58 -13.40
N GLY A 41 10.49 -4.27 -13.15
CA GLY A 41 11.60 -3.45 -13.68
C GLY A 41 11.70 -3.36 -15.21
N PHE A 42 10.66 -3.76 -15.95
CA PHE A 42 10.63 -3.72 -17.42
C PHE A 42 10.07 -2.37 -17.89
N GLY A 43 10.93 -1.35 -17.92
CA GLY A 43 10.59 0.03 -18.31
C GLY A 43 10.80 0.37 -19.78
N ASN A 44 11.58 -0.42 -20.52
CA ASN A 44 11.92 -0.16 -21.92
C ASN A 44 12.03 -1.46 -22.73
N PRO A 45 11.45 -1.55 -23.96
CA PRO A 45 11.61 -2.72 -24.82
C PRO A 45 13.06 -3.13 -25.08
N SER A 46 14.01 -2.18 -25.10
CA SER A 46 15.44 -2.45 -25.32
C SER A 46 16.11 -3.23 -24.18
N GLN A 47 15.40 -3.49 -23.08
CA GLN A 47 15.89 -4.36 -22.00
C GLN A 47 15.86 -5.83 -22.39
N LEU A 48 15.10 -6.21 -23.43
CA LEU A 48 15.09 -7.56 -23.97
C LEU A 48 16.51 -7.92 -24.48
N SER A 49 17.02 -9.03 -23.99
CA SER A 49 18.33 -9.58 -24.37
C SER A 49 18.22 -10.95 -25.06
N GLY A 50 17.08 -11.63 -24.95
CA GLY A 50 16.88 -12.98 -25.46
C GLY A 50 16.47 -13.06 -26.94
N GLY A 51 17.47 -13.18 -27.82
CA GLY A 51 17.40 -13.87 -29.13
C GLY A 51 16.44 -13.34 -30.22
N ASP A 52 16.56 -13.90 -31.43
CA ASP A 52 15.80 -13.50 -32.65
C ASP A 52 14.28 -13.71 -32.58
N GLU A 53 13.73 -14.29 -31.48
CA GLU A 53 12.33 -14.70 -31.38
C GLU A 53 11.39 -13.60 -30.86
N ILE A 54 11.91 -12.64 -30.09
CA ILE A 54 11.15 -11.45 -29.65
C ILE A 54 11.91 -10.18 -30.01
N GLY A 55 11.25 -9.29 -30.75
CA GLY A 55 11.77 -7.97 -31.04
C GLY A 55 11.14 -6.91 -30.14
N GLU A 56 11.82 -5.77 -30.01
CA GLU A 56 11.26 -4.59 -29.33
C GLU A 56 9.90 -4.19 -29.90
N GLU A 57 9.66 -4.47 -31.19
CA GLU A 57 8.41 -4.20 -31.88
C GLU A 57 7.22 -4.99 -31.32
N ASN A 58 7.45 -6.10 -30.61
CA ASN A 58 6.38 -6.91 -30.02
C ASN A 58 5.79 -6.28 -28.76
N ILE A 59 6.57 -5.43 -28.08
CA ILE A 59 6.10 -4.67 -26.94
C ILE A 59 5.34 -3.43 -27.45
N LYS A 60 4.06 -3.32 -27.11
CA LYS A 60 3.19 -2.23 -27.62
C LYS A 60 2.99 -1.11 -26.61
N ALA A 61 3.06 -1.44 -25.32
CA ALA A 61 2.88 -0.46 -24.26
C ALA A 61 3.57 -0.91 -22.98
N ILE A 62 4.08 0.06 -22.22
CA ILE A 62 4.57 -0.13 -20.86
C ILE A 62 3.98 0.98 -20.00
N TYR A 63 3.39 0.60 -18.86
CA TYR A 63 2.89 1.53 -17.86
C TYR A 63 3.47 1.21 -16.48
N GLY A 64 4.03 2.22 -15.83
CA GLY A 64 4.33 2.21 -14.41
C GLY A 64 3.16 2.76 -13.60
N PHE A 65 3.18 2.55 -12.29
CA PHE A 65 2.24 3.16 -11.36
C PHE A 65 3.01 4.03 -10.37
N ASN A 66 2.58 5.28 -10.19
CA ASN A 66 3.14 6.17 -9.18
C ASN A 66 2.27 6.13 -7.92
N PRO A 67 2.74 5.48 -6.84
CA PRO A 67 1.96 5.33 -5.63
C PRO A 67 1.90 6.60 -4.77
N ILE A 68 2.71 7.62 -5.04
CA ILE A 68 2.63 8.90 -4.32
C ILE A 68 1.41 9.69 -4.80
N ILE A 69 1.17 9.72 -6.11
CA ILE A 69 0.03 10.44 -6.71
C ILE A 69 -1.14 9.51 -7.09
N GLN A 70 -0.97 8.20 -6.92
CA GLN A 70 -1.96 7.16 -7.24
C GLN A 70 -2.42 7.16 -8.71
N GLU A 71 -1.48 7.38 -9.63
CA GLU A 71 -1.76 7.43 -11.08
C GLU A 71 -0.86 6.49 -11.88
N TYR A 72 -1.38 6.01 -13.02
CA TYR A 72 -0.56 5.38 -14.03
C TYR A 72 0.31 6.40 -14.77
N ILE A 73 1.51 5.95 -15.13
CA ILE A 73 2.49 6.67 -15.93
C ILE A 73 2.78 5.85 -17.17
N ARG A 74 2.65 6.44 -18.35
CA ARG A 74 3.11 5.81 -19.58
C ARG A 74 4.63 5.87 -19.64
N MET A 75 5.26 4.71 -19.72
CA MET A 75 6.70 4.55 -19.94
C MET A 75 7.01 4.31 -21.43
N TYR A 76 6.10 3.65 -22.14
CA TYR A 76 6.20 3.40 -23.57
C TYR A 76 4.81 3.23 -24.20
N PRO A 77 4.57 3.70 -25.44
CA PRO A 77 5.39 4.62 -26.22
C PRO A 77 5.15 6.07 -25.80
N ASN A 78 6.13 6.96 -26.04
CA ASN A 78 6.07 8.38 -25.67
C ASN A 78 5.93 8.58 -24.14
N PRO A 79 7.02 8.44 -23.37
CA PRO A 79 6.97 8.51 -21.91
C PRO A 79 6.47 9.86 -21.38
N GLU A 80 5.68 9.81 -20.31
CA GLU A 80 5.20 10.98 -19.55
C GLU A 80 6.28 11.45 -18.57
N ASN A 81 7.37 12.01 -19.09
CA ASN A 81 8.58 12.36 -18.32
C ASN A 81 8.30 13.27 -17.12
N ASP A 82 7.32 14.18 -17.22
CA ASP A 82 6.91 15.07 -16.13
C ASP A 82 6.37 14.29 -14.92
N LYS A 83 5.73 13.14 -15.12
CA LYS A 83 5.28 12.25 -14.05
C LYS A 83 6.38 11.32 -13.55
N ILE A 84 7.30 10.91 -14.43
CA ILE A 84 8.46 10.08 -14.11
C ILE A 84 9.41 10.83 -13.15
N ASP A 85 9.67 12.11 -13.42
CA ASP A 85 10.55 12.95 -12.61
C ASP A 85 10.07 13.10 -11.15
N VAL A 86 8.76 12.99 -10.89
CA VAL A 86 8.17 13.12 -9.55
C VAL A 86 8.54 11.95 -8.65
N ILE A 87 8.59 10.74 -9.20
CA ILE A 87 8.85 9.52 -8.43
C ILE A 87 10.34 9.18 -8.35
N GLY A 88 11.11 9.66 -9.34
CA GLY A 88 12.52 9.38 -9.50
C GLY A 88 12.76 8.02 -10.16
N ASP A 89 13.76 7.98 -11.04
CA ASP A 89 14.10 6.79 -11.83
C ASP A 89 14.37 5.56 -10.94
N GLU A 90 14.99 5.78 -9.78
CA GLU A 90 15.36 4.71 -8.85
C GLU A 90 14.16 3.90 -8.34
N TYR A 91 12.99 4.52 -8.20
CA TYR A 91 11.81 3.79 -7.73
C TYR A 91 11.16 3.00 -8.87
N LEU A 92 11.09 3.60 -10.07
CA LEU A 92 10.44 2.98 -11.22
C LEU A 92 11.17 1.72 -11.67
N GLU A 93 12.50 1.75 -11.69
CA GLU A 93 13.30 0.58 -12.06
C GLU A 93 13.11 -0.62 -11.10
N LYS A 94 12.48 -0.38 -9.94
CA LYS A 94 12.39 -1.34 -8.84
C LYS A 94 10.95 -1.76 -8.50
N THR A 95 9.97 -1.31 -9.28
CA THR A 95 8.55 -1.69 -9.14
C THR A 95 8.12 -2.66 -10.24
N ALA A 96 6.92 -3.21 -10.12
CA ALA A 96 6.29 -3.95 -11.20
C ALA A 96 5.60 -2.99 -12.19
N MET A 97 5.65 -3.32 -13.47
CA MET A 97 5.10 -2.54 -14.56
C MET A 97 4.16 -3.38 -15.41
N TRP A 98 3.12 -2.74 -15.94
CA TRP A 98 2.31 -3.34 -16.98
C TRP A 98 3.08 -3.37 -18.29
N VAL A 99 3.18 -4.55 -18.90
CA VAL A 99 3.81 -4.75 -20.20
C VAL A 99 2.80 -5.41 -21.13
N TYR A 100 2.46 -4.74 -22.23
CA TYR A 100 1.62 -5.33 -23.27
C TYR A 100 2.48 -5.94 -24.37
N SER A 101 2.33 -7.24 -24.59
CA SER A 101 2.96 -7.99 -25.69
C SER A 101 1.90 -8.44 -26.71
N ASP A 102 2.20 -8.36 -28.01
CA ASP A 102 1.33 -8.91 -29.05
C ASP A 102 1.58 -10.39 -29.39
N VAL A 103 2.58 -11.00 -28.75
CA VAL A 103 2.98 -12.41 -28.88
C VAL A 103 3.16 -13.06 -27.50
N SER A 104 3.03 -14.39 -27.44
CA SER A 104 3.46 -15.18 -26.27
C SER A 104 4.85 -15.75 -26.52
N VAL A 105 5.80 -15.52 -25.63
CA VAL A 105 7.20 -15.94 -25.79
C VAL A 105 7.93 -15.96 -24.45
N SER A 106 8.89 -16.88 -24.29
CA SER A 106 9.83 -16.85 -23.18
C SER A 106 11.15 -16.22 -23.62
N THR A 107 11.66 -15.28 -22.83
CA THR A 107 12.84 -14.49 -23.18
C THR A 107 13.62 -14.07 -21.95
N GLU A 108 14.83 -13.57 -22.17
CA GLU A 108 15.67 -12.95 -21.16
C GLU A 108 15.58 -11.44 -21.28
N TYR A 109 15.61 -10.75 -20.13
CA TYR A 109 15.75 -9.30 -20.10
C TYR A 109 16.67 -8.87 -18.96
N ARG A 110 17.18 -7.64 -19.08
CA ARG A 110 18.04 -7.01 -18.09
C ARG A 110 17.22 -6.10 -17.19
N ALA A 111 17.12 -6.45 -15.92
CA ALA A 111 16.55 -5.59 -14.89
C ALA A 111 17.65 -5.01 -14.00
N GLN A 112 17.32 -3.94 -13.29
CA GLN A 112 18.18 -3.46 -12.21
C GLN A 112 18.12 -4.44 -11.03
N GLU A 113 19.19 -4.48 -10.26
CA GLU A 113 19.23 -5.23 -9.00
C GLU A 113 18.10 -4.73 -8.06
N PRO A 114 17.27 -5.64 -7.52
CA PRO A 114 16.16 -5.27 -6.65
C PRO A 114 16.65 -4.61 -5.37
N LEU A 115 15.82 -3.71 -4.81
CA LEU A 115 16.04 -3.23 -3.45
C LEU A 115 15.97 -4.42 -2.47
N PRO A 116 16.82 -4.42 -1.42
CA PRO A 116 16.62 -5.32 -0.30
C PRO A 116 15.19 -5.18 0.23
N LEU A 117 14.57 -6.30 0.59
CA LEU A 117 13.17 -6.31 1.05
C LEU A 117 12.91 -5.31 2.18
N SER A 118 13.87 -5.14 3.09
CA SER A 118 13.80 -4.25 4.25
C SER A 118 13.79 -2.75 3.91
N GLU A 119 14.16 -2.39 2.68
CA GLU A 119 14.16 -1.01 2.18
C GLU A 119 12.91 -0.68 1.36
N LEU A 120 12.08 -1.68 1.05
CA LEU A 120 10.91 -1.54 0.20
C LEU A 120 9.77 -0.83 0.94
N LYS A 121 9.63 0.48 0.68
CA LYS A 121 8.56 1.32 1.22
C LYS A 121 7.29 1.22 0.36
N LEU A 122 6.14 1.02 1.01
CA LEU A 122 4.82 1.17 0.39
C LEU A 122 4.17 2.47 0.85
N TYR A 123 3.39 3.08 -0.03
CA TYR A 123 2.61 4.28 0.27
C TYR A 123 1.14 3.92 0.50
N ALA A 124 0.44 4.73 1.29
CA ALA A 124 -1.00 4.57 1.48
C ALA A 124 -1.74 4.45 0.13
N GLY A 125 -2.65 3.48 0.03
CA GLY A 125 -3.32 3.15 -1.24
C GLY A 125 -2.65 2.01 -1.99
N TRP A 126 -2.70 2.06 -3.33
CA TRP A 126 -2.18 1.00 -4.19
C TRP A 126 -0.67 1.10 -4.40
N ASN A 127 -0.03 -0.06 -4.48
CA ASN A 127 1.40 -0.21 -4.76
C ASN A 127 1.59 -1.39 -5.69
N PHE A 128 2.42 -1.17 -6.71
CA PHE A 128 2.90 -2.22 -7.58
C PHE A 128 4.21 -2.73 -6.99
N VAL A 129 4.27 -4.02 -6.68
CA VAL A 129 5.42 -4.63 -6.02
C VAL A 129 5.90 -5.77 -6.88
N ALA A 130 7.21 -5.87 -7.05
CA ALA A 130 7.81 -7.00 -7.73
C ALA A 130 8.13 -8.11 -6.73
N ILE A 131 7.97 -9.35 -7.17
CA ILE A 131 8.43 -10.52 -6.44
C ILE A 131 9.92 -10.70 -6.72
N THR A 132 10.75 -10.40 -5.74
CA THR A 132 12.22 -10.47 -5.85
C THR A 132 12.75 -11.81 -5.39
N PRO A 133 14.00 -12.18 -5.72
CA PRO A 133 14.61 -13.44 -5.26
C PRO A 133 14.62 -13.61 -3.73
N GLU A 134 14.66 -12.52 -2.94
CA GLU A 134 14.60 -12.57 -1.48
C GLU A 134 13.22 -12.98 -0.92
N MET A 135 12.16 -12.81 -1.72
CA MET A 135 10.80 -13.17 -1.35
C MET A 135 10.49 -14.65 -1.55
N LYS A 136 11.35 -15.37 -2.28
CA LYS A 136 11.17 -16.80 -2.55
C LYS A 136 11.14 -17.63 -1.26
N GLY A 137 10.22 -18.59 -1.21
CA GLY A 137 10.02 -19.50 -0.08
C GLY A 137 9.45 -18.80 1.14
N LYS A 138 8.88 -17.60 0.97
CA LYS A 138 8.20 -16.85 2.01
C LYS A 138 6.73 -16.68 1.64
N THR A 139 5.89 -16.57 2.65
CA THR A 139 4.47 -16.26 2.48
C THR A 139 4.24 -14.75 2.53
N PHE A 140 3.08 -14.26 2.06
CA PHE A 140 2.76 -12.84 2.18
C PHE A 140 2.64 -12.38 3.63
N ASN A 141 2.18 -13.26 4.54
CA ASN A 141 2.13 -12.98 5.97
C ASN A 141 3.53 -12.79 6.58
N GLU A 142 4.52 -13.55 6.12
CA GLU A 142 5.91 -13.35 6.52
C GLU A 142 6.50 -12.07 5.95
N LEU A 143 6.11 -11.66 4.74
CA LEU A 143 6.63 -10.49 4.01
C LEU A 143 5.98 -9.16 4.40
N LYS A 144 4.85 -9.20 5.12
CA LYS A 144 4.01 -8.05 5.45
C LYS A 144 4.76 -6.92 6.18
N GLY A 145 5.83 -7.23 6.91
CA GLY A 145 6.60 -6.24 7.66
C GLY A 145 5.73 -5.51 8.68
N ASN A 146 5.63 -4.19 8.57
CA ASN A 146 4.71 -3.37 9.37
C ASN A 146 3.53 -2.82 8.55
N CYS A 147 3.28 -3.35 7.36
CA CYS A 147 2.22 -2.88 6.47
C CYS A 147 0.90 -3.54 6.81
N ASP A 148 -0.23 -2.83 6.81
CA ASP A 148 -1.55 -3.45 6.89
C ASP A 148 -2.18 -3.61 5.51
N PHE A 149 -2.11 -4.84 4.99
CA PHE A 149 -2.68 -5.20 3.70
C PHE A 149 -4.21 -5.23 3.81
N THR A 150 -4.87 -4.43 2.97
CA THR A 150 -6.33 -4.47 2.80
C THR A 150 -6.71 -5.28 1.57
N LYS A 151 -5.85 -5.28 0.55
CA LYS A 151 -6.01 -6.09 -0.65
C LYS A 151 -4.66 -6.54 -1.21
N VAL A 152 -4.61 -7.76 -1.72
CA VAL A 152 -3.48 -8.32 -2.45
C VAL A 152 -4.04 -9.06 -3.66
N TYR A 153 -3.50 -8.77 -4.84
CA TYR A 153 -3.89 -9.40 -6.10
C TYR A 153 -2.67 -9.80 -6.91
N HIS A 154 -2.79 -10.93 -7.59
CA HIS A 154 -1.91 -11.36 -8.66
C HIS A 154 -2.67 -11.26 -10.00
N PHE A 155 -1.99 -10.91 -11.08
CA PHE A 155 -2.59 -10.88 -12.41
C PHE A 155 -2.18 -12.11 -13.21
N GLU A 156 -3.16 -12.93 -13.61
CA GLU A 156 -2.91 -14.12 -14.41
C GLU A 156 -2.90 -13.75 -15.90
N SER A 157 -1.70 -13.67 -16.48
CA SER A 157 -1.49 -13.23 -17.86
C SER A 157 -2.07 -14.20 -18.89
N LEU A 158 -2.14 -15.50 -18.60
CA LEU A 158 -2.71 -16.47 -19.54
C LEU A 158 -4.21 -16.26 -19.80
N VAL A 159 -4.96 -15.89 -18.75
CA VAL A 159 -6.42 -15.68 -18.84
C VAL A 159 -6.81 -14.21 -18.85
N GLN A 160 -5.86 -13.30 -18.62
CA GLN A 160 -6.06 -11.84 -18.59
C GLN A 160 -7.03 -11.40 -17.48
N GLU A 161 -6.95 -12.04 -16.31
CA GLU A 161 -7.82 -11.76 -15.16
C GLU A 161 -7.02 -11.59 -13.87
N TRP A 162 -7.58 -10.84 -12.94
CA TRP A 162 -7.06 -10.76 -11.58
C TRP A 162 -7.44 -12.02 -10.79
N SER A 163 -6.53 -12.45 -9.92
CA SER A 163 -6.88 -13.40 -8.86
C SER A 163 -7.99 -12.83 -7.96
N PRO A 164 -8.68 -13.66 -7.18
CA PRO A 164 -9.42 -13.20 -6.01
C PRO A 164 -8.51 -12.39 -5.06
N ASN A 165 -9.11 -11.59 -4.19
CA ASN A 165 -8.36 -10.89 -3.14
C ASN A 165 -7.76 -11.91 -2.18
N LEU A 166 -6.44 -11.91 -2.04
CA LEU A 166 -5.75 -12.89 -1.22
C LEU A 166 -5.85 -12.59 0.28
N VAL A 167 -6.13 -11.35 0.72
CA VAL A 167 -6.00 -10.90 2.13
C VAL A 167 -6.83 -11.68 3.17
N ASN A 168 -7.78 -12.52 2.76
CA ASN A 168 -8.51 -13.44 3.65
C ASN A 168 -8.58 -14.87 3.11
N ASP A 169 -7.69 -15.19 2.17
CA ASP A 169 -7.57 -16.50 1.54
C ASP A 169 -6.37 -17.25 2.13
N ASN A 170 -6.40 -18.58 2.07
CA ASN A 170 -5.25 -19.42 2.44
C ASN A 170 -4.03 -19.14 1.56
N SER A 171 -4.21 -18.51 0.40
CA SER A 171 -3.11 -18.07 -0.46
C SER A 171 -2.18 -17.03 0.18
N MET A 172 -2.55 -16.39 1.29
CA MET A 172 -1.61 -15.56 2.07
C MET A 172 -0.54 -16.36 2.80
N ASP A 173 -0.78 -17.66 3.02
CA ASP A 173 0.12 -18.62 3.66
C ASP A 173 0.80 -19.54 2.64
N GLU A 174 0.55 -19.36 1.34
CA GLU A 174 1.27 -20.07 0.28
C GLU A 174 2.66 -19.44 0.08
N GLU A 175 3.68 -20.29 -0.01
CA GLU A 175 5.06 -19.85 -0.27
C GLU A 175 5.22 -19.42 -1.73
N LEU A 176 5.87 -18.27 -1.93
CA LEU A 176 6.24 -17.80 -3.26
C LEU A 176 7.30 -18.72 -3.88
N THR A 177 7.04 -19.20 -5.09
CA THR A 177 7.91 -20.17 -5.78
C THR A 177 8.94 -19.47 -6.67
N ASP A 178 9.89 -20.25 -7.22
CA ASP A 178 10.86 -19.75 -8.20
C ASP A 178 10.16 -19.12 -9.43
N ASP A 179 9.03 -19.68 -9.86
CA ASP A 179 8.29 -19.20 -11.03
C ASP A 179 7.57 -17.86 -10.77
N SER A 180 7.42 -17.47 -9.50
CA SER A 180 6.85 -16.17 -9.13
C SER A 180 7.86 -15.03 -9.23
N VAL A 181 9.17 -15.33 -9.22
CA VAL A 181 10.22 -14.30 -9.24
C VAL A 181 10.22 -13.54 -10.56
N GLY A 182 10.25 -12.21 -10.47
CA GLY A 182 10.18 -11.32 -11.63
C GLY A 182 8.76 -10.97 -12.07
N LEU A 183 7.74 -11.62 -11.51
CA LEU A 183 6.34 -11.20 -11.65
C LEU A 183 6.02 -10.04 -10.69
N GLY A 184 4.95 -9.32 -11.01
CA GLY A 184 4.41 -8.29 -10.14
C GLY A 184 3.15 -8.71 -9.40
N ILE A 185 2.92 -8.03 -8.29
CA ILE A 185 1.72 -8.12 -7.47
C ILE A 185 1.20 -6.72 -7.17
N LEU A 186 -0.09 -6.65 -6.91
CA LEU A 186 -0.76 -5.41 -6.54
C LEU A 186 -1.15 -5.47 -5.06
N ILE A 187 -0.61 -4.56 -4.26
CA ILE A 187 -0.87 -4.48 -2.81
C ILE A 187 -1.56 -3.16 -2.50
N LYS A 188 -2.64 -3.20 -1.72
CA LYS A 188 -3.26 -2.01 -1.13
C LYS A 188 -3.02 -1.96 0.37
N VAL A 189 -2.48 -0.85 0.87
CA VAL A 189 -2.23 -0.62 2.29
C VAL A 189 -3.01 0.59 2.83
N THR A 190 -3.34 0.57 4.12
CA THR A 190 -4.06 1.66 4.80
C THR A 190 -3.20 2.91 4.98
N SER A 191 -1.93 2.72 5.32
CA SER A 191 -0.97 3.81 5.58
C SER A 191 0.40 3.49 5.00
N ASP A 192 1.25 4.51 4.85
CA ASP A 192 2.67 4.35 4.51
C ASP A 192 3.35 3.35 5.45
N CYS A 193 4.09 2.40 4.88
CA CYS A 193 4.71 1.31 5.63
C CYS A 193 5.95 0.76 4.91
N LYS A 194 6.59 -0.26 5.47
CA LYS A 194 7.71 -0.98 4.89
C LYS A 194 7.44 -2.47 4.88
N LEU A 195 7.62 -3.07 3.70
CA LEU A 195 7.67 -4.52 3.61
C LEU A 195 8.92 -5.04 4.32
N GLY A 196 8.88 -6.30 4.72
CA GLY A 196 9.94 -6.89 5.50
C GLY A 196 9.52 -8.22 6.08
N THR A 197 10.50 -9.06 6.39
CA THR A 197 10.21 -10.26 7.16
C THR A 197 9.72 -9.87 8.55
N SER A 198 8.53 -10.31 8.95
CA SER A 198 7.96 -10.18 10.29
C SER A 198 8.69 -11.05 11.33
N GLY A 199 10.01 -11.22 11.17
CA GLY A 199 10.86 -11.74 12.21
C GLY A 199 10.91 -10.72 13.33
N ASN A 200 10.51 -11.13 14.53
CA ASN A 200 10.63 -10.36 15.78
C ASN A 200 11.90 -9.52 15.74
N SER A 201 11.76 -8.23 15.43
CA SER A 201 12.79 -7.27 15.77
C SER A 201 12.79 -7.25 17.28
N VAL A 202 13.62 -8.10 17.88
CA VAL A 202 13.94 -8.04 19.30
C VAL A 202 14.73 -6.76 19.46
N GLY A 203 13.99 -5.65 19.56
CA GLY A 203 14.55 -4.39 20.02
C GLY A 203 15.22 -4.64 21.38
N PRO A 204 16.33 -3.96 21.69
CA PRO A 204 16.90 -4.02 23.03
C PRO A 204 15.79 -3.71 24.05
N PRO A 205 15.75 -4.41 25.21
CA PRO A 205 14.72 -4.16 26.21
C PRO A 205 14.69 -2.66 26.54
N GLY A 206 13.49 -2.08 26.54
CA GLY A 206 13.29 -0.66 26.83
C GLY A 206 13.93 -0.29 28.17
N LEU A 207 14.61 0.85 28.22
CA LEU A 207 15.23 1.32 29.45
C LEU A 207 14.13 1.66 30.48
N PRO A 208 14.27 1.26 31.76
CA PRO A 208 13.28 1.55 32.80
C PRO A 208 12.98 3.05 32.88
N GLY A 209 11.71 3.44 32.75
CA GLY A 209 11.27 4.84 32.83
C GLY A 209 11.09 5.57 31.50
N THR A 210 11.24 4.90 30.36
CA THR A 210 10.90 5.47 29.04
C THR A 210 9.57 4.89 28.54
N SER A 211 8.45 5.49 28.93
CA SER A 211 7.09 5.14 28.48
C SER A 211 6.80 5.53 27.02
N ASN A 212 7.81 5.60 26.15
CA ASN A 212 7.66 6.03 24.76
C ASN A 212 7.69 4.87 23.75
N ASN A 213 7.49 3.64 24.21
CA ASN A 213 7.19 2.50 23.34
C ASN A 213 5.67 2.26 23.29
N LEU A 214 4.95 3.23 22.75
CA LEU A 214 3.75 2.92 21.96
C LEU A 214 4.19 2.86 20.50
N PRO A 215 3.77 1.85 19.72
CA PRO A 215 4.14 1.74 18.31
C PRO A 215 3.75 3.02 17.57
N ARG A 216 4.74 3.66 16.94
CA ARG A 216 4.57 4.93 16.23
C ARG A 216 3.81 4.64 14.93
N GLY A 217 2.49 4.77 15.02
CA GLY A 217 1.51 4.34 14.02
C GLY A 217 0.17 3.91 14.64
N ALA A 218 0.11 3.69 15.97
CA ALA A 218 -1.17 3.63 16.66
C ALA A 218 -1.75 5.04 16.75
N THR A 219 -2.79 5.32 15.99
CA THR A 219 -3.78 6.35 16.34
C THR A 219 -4.07 6.13 17.83
N THR A 220 -3.73 7.08 18.69
CA THR A 220 -4.12 6.99 20.10
C THR A 220 -5.60 7.33 20.15
N ALA A 221 -6.40 6.35 19.76
CA ALA A 221 -7.82 6.37 19.90
C ALA A 221 -8.12 5.94 21.34
N SER A 222 -8.75 6.81 22.12
CA SER A 222 -9.34 6.45 23.40
C SER A 222 -10.81 6.78 23.36
N CYS A 223 -11.60 5.95 24.00
CA CYS A 223 -13.05 6.01 23.94
C CYS A 223 -13.57 5.65 25.33
N ILE A 224 -14.36 6.54 25.92
CA ILE A 224 -15.05 6.30 27.18
C ILE A 224 -16.53 6.39 26.89
N ASP A 225 -17.22 5.29 27.19
CA ASP A 225 -18.66 5.20 27.12
C ASP A 225 -19.25 5.28 28.52
N SER A 226 -20.17 6.23 28.75
CA SER A 226 -20.65 6.56 30.08
C SER A 226 -21.61 5.52 30.68
N ASP A 227 -22.21 4.66 29.86
CA ASP A 227 -23.22 3.69 30.28
C ASP A 227 -22.78 2.22 30.09
N GLY A 228 -21.56 2.01 29.57
CA GLY A 228 -20.88 0.72 29.57
C GLY A 228 -20.95 -0.05 28.25
N GLY A 229 -21.18 0.61 27.12
CA GLY A 229 -21.21 0.02 25.79
C GLY A 229 -22.56 0.31 25.13
N ASN A 230 -22.94 -0.52 24.17
CA ASN A 230 -24.25 -0.43 23.51
C ASN A 230 -25.40 -0.78 24.49
N ASN A 231 -25.94 0.22 25.19
CA ASN A 231 -26.96 0.15 26.24
C ASN A 231 -28.04 1.24 26.08
N VAL A 232 -28.87 1.04 25.06
CA VAL A 232 -30.04 1.86 24.69
C VAL A 232 -31.05 2.23 25.78
N ASN A 233 -31.00 1.66 26.99
CA ASN A 233 -31.95 1.96 28.06
C ASN A 233 -31.43 3.04 29.04
N VAL A 234 -30.19 3.49 28.87
CA VAL A 234 -29.55 4.50 29.71
C VAL A 234 -28.95 5.53 28.77
N LYS A 235 -29.20 6.82 28.98
CA LYS A 235 -28.58 7.84 28.15
C LYS A 235 -27.06 7.80 28.32
N GLY A 236 -26.36 7.52 27.23
CA GLY A 236 -24.92 7.49 27.10
C GLY A 236 -24.31 8.80 26.62
N ILE A 237 -22.99 8.87 26.77
CA ILE A 237 -22.10 9.89 26.24
C ILE A 237 -20.84 9.16 25.80
N LEU A 238 -20.49 9.32 24.54
CA LEU A 238 -19.24 8.85 23.98
C LEU A 238 -18.21 9.98 24.02
N ASP A 239 -17.18 9.82 24.85
CA ASP A 239 -16.01 10.69 24.88
C ASP A 239 -14.87 10.05 24.08
N LEU A 240 -14.61 10.60 22.90
CA LEU A 240 -13.70 10.07 21.89
C LEU A 240 -12.48 10.98 21.77
N GLU A 241 -11.29 10.45 22.03
CA GLU A 241 -10.02 11.12 21.73
C GLU A 241 -9.35 10.43 20.54
N LEU A 242 -9.17 11.14 19.43
CA LEU A 242 -8.48 10.67 18.23
C LEU A 242 -7.36 11.63 17.85
N ASP A 243 -6.13 11.15 17.86
CA ASP A 243 -4.94 11.95 17.51
C ASP A 243 -4.86 13.29 18.26
N GLY A 244 -5.28 13.29 19.53
CA GLY A 244 -5.31 14.46 20.41
C GLY A 244 -6.48 15.43 20.15
N GLN A 245 -7.44 15.04 19.30
CA GLN A 245 -8.72 15.74 19.15
C GLN A 245 -9.79 15.01 19.95
N THR A 246 -10.54 15.76 20.76
CA THR A 246 -11.64 15.24 21.57
C THR A 246 -12.98 15.53 20.91
N ALA A 247 -13.85 14.54 20.80
CA ALA A 247 -15.25 14.66 20.40
C ALA A 247 -16.14 14.08 21.50
N ILE A 248 -17.19 14.82 21.86
CA ILE A 248 -18.24 14.34 22.77
C ILE A 248 -19.49 14.13 21.93
N ILE A 249 -20.01 12.91 21.93
CA ILE A 249 -21.24 12.55 21.23
C ILE A 249 -22.25 12.15 22.29
N GLU A 250 -23.32 12.92 22.42
CA GLU A 250 -24.45 12.58 23.29
C GLU A 250 -25.46 11.76 22.50
N GLU A 251 -26.02 10.75 23.15
CA GLU A 251 -27.07 9.94 22.56
C GLU A 251 -28.37 10.73 22.43
N SER A 252 -29.08 10.46 21.33
CA SER A 252 -30.27 11.21 20.96
C SER A 252 -31.33 10.30 20.37
N CYS A 253 -32.59 10.68 20.59
CA CYS A 253 -33.70 10.05 19.89
C CYS A 253 -33.71 10.57 18.45
N VAL A 254 -33.89 9.66 17.50
CA VAL A 254 -33.96 9.99 16.08
C VAL A 254 -35.18 9.33 15.43
N ILE A 255 -35.73 9.99 14.42
CA ILE A 255 -36.82 9.45 13.59
C ILE A 255 -36.30 9.24 12.17
N ASP A 256 -36.59 8.09 11.57
CA ASP A 256 -36.38 7.89 10.13
C ASP A 256 -37.45 8.62 9.34
N THR A 257 -37.09 9.74 8.72
CA THR A 257 -38.02 10.54 7.92
C THR A 257 -38.20 10.03 6.49
N ASN A 258 -37.43 9.02 6.08
CA ASN A 258 -37.49 8.48 4.73
C ASN A 258 -37.27 6.96 4.65
N PRO A 259 -38.19 6.16 5.22
CA PRO A 259 -38.08 4.68 5.23
C PRO A 259 -38.20 4.04 3.83
N SER A 260 -38.45 4.83 2.78
CA SER A 260 -38.69 4.36 1.42
C SER A 260 -37.48 4.48 0.48
N SER A 261 -36.41 5.18 0.89
CA SER A 261 -35.17 5.26 0.13
C SER A 261 -34.13 4.23 0.58
N THR A 262 -33.17 3.90 -0.28
CA THR A 262 -32.01 3.06 0.02
C THR A 262 -30.99 3.75 0.96
N GLY A 263 -31.46 4.65 1.82
CA GLY A 263 -30.66 5.44 2.76
C GLY A 263 -31.60 6.08 3.78
N PHE A 264 -31.21 6.01 5.05
CA PHE A 264 -31.94 6.59 6.17
C PHE A 264 -31.70 8.10 6.23
N VAL A 265 -32.74 8.87 6.58
CA VAL A 265 -32.62 10.31 6.86
C VAL A 265 -33.11 10.55 8.28
N TRP A 266 -32.16 10.79 9.18
CA TRP A 266 -32.40 10.89 10.61
C TRP A 266 -32.62 12.34 11.05
N ASP A 267 -33.75 12.61 11.68
CA ASP A 267 -34.00 13.86 12.39
C ASP A 267 -33.88 13.63 13.90
N GLU A 268 -33.02 14.41 14.57
CA GLU A 268 -32.88 14.41 16.02
C GLU A 268 -34.10 15.07 16.69
N VAL A 269 -34.68 14.37 17.66
CA VAL A 269 -35.87 14.79 18.41
C VAL A 269 -35.66 14.59 19.91
N ALA A 270 -36.40 15.34 20.72
CA ALA A 270 -36.32 15.20 22.18
C ALA A 270 -36.98 13.89 22.68
N ASP A 271 -38.02 13.45 21.97
CA ASP A 271 -38.75 12.21 22.21
C ASP A 271 -39.41 11.70 20.92
N CYS A 272 -39.58 10.38 20.82
CA CYS A 272 -40.35 9.75 19.76
C CYS A 272 -41.07 8.49 20.26
N SER A 273 -42.00 7.98 19.45
CA SER A 273 -42.71 6.71 19.68
C SER A 273 -43.15 6.08 18.37
N GLY A 274 -43.33 4.76 18.36
CA GLY A 274 -43.76 4.00 17.18
C GLY A 274 -42.59 3.31 16.46
N ASP A 275 -42.91 2.68 15.33
CA ASP A 275 -41.95 1.82 14.61
C ASP A 275 -40.78 2.60 14.00
N ASP A 276 -40.96 3.90 13.74
CA ASP A 276 -39.95 4.78 13.15
C ASP A 276 -39.07 5.48 14.22
N CYS A 277 -39.19 5.09 15.49
CA CYS A 277 -38.45 5.68 16.61
C CYS A 277 -37.19 4.87 16.92
N TYR A 278 -36.04 5.56 16.98
CA TYR A 278 -34.74 4.96 17.22
C TYR A 278 -33.95 5.80 18.24
N VAL A 279 -32.94 5.19 18.84
CA VAL A 279 -31.85 5.89 19.52
C VAL A 279 -30.60 5.81 18.64
N ARG A 280 -29.89 6.93 18.48
CA ARG A 280 -28.52 6.93 17.95
C ARG A 280 -27.58 6.74 19.13
N GLU A 281 -27.17 5.49 19.29
CA GLU A 281 -26.28 5.01 20.35
C GLU A 281 -24.83 5.28 19.97
N GLY A 282 -24.04 5.89 20.85
CA GLY A 282 -22.61 6.08 20.64
C GLY A 282 -21.85 5.16 21.57
N TYR A 283 -21.09 4.20 21.04
CA TYR A 283 -20.46 3.16 21.88
C TYR A 283 -19.01 2.86 21.48
N CYS A 284 -18.24 2.34 22.43
CA CYS A 284 -16.86 1.95 22.21
C CYS A 284 -16.73 0.46 21.86
N GLU A 285 -16.48 0.13 20.59
CA GLU A 285 -15.95 -1.19 20.19
C GLU A 285 -14.49 -1.07 19.74
N THR A 286 -13.79 -2.21 19.62
CA THR A 286 -12.36 -2.25 19.25
C THR A 286 -12.06 -1.35 18.04
N PHE A 287 -11.02 -0.51 18.14
CA PHE A 287 -10.63 0.54 17.19
C PHE A 287 -10.15 0.04 15.81
N GLU A 288 -10.90 -0.83 15.15
CA GLU A 288 -10.52 -1.39 13.85
C GLU A 288 -11.00 -0.51 12.68
N SER A 289 -12.00 0.36 12.88
CA SER A 289 -12.48 1.30 11.86
C SER A 289 -13.09 2.56 12.47
N SER A 290 -13.04 3.68 11.74
CA SER A 290 -13.67 4.95 12.12
C SER A 290 -15.14 5.08 11.73
N GLU A 291 -15.73 4.03 11.17
CA GLU A 291 -17.10 4.04 10.63
C GLU A 291 -18.11 3.36 11.57
N ASP A 292 -17.67 2.78 12.70
CA ASP A 292 -18.48 1.92 13.58
C ASP A 292 -18.76 2.49 14.99
N TRP A 293 -18.62 3.81 15.22
CA TRP A 293 -18.78 4.40 16.57
C TRP A 293 -20.22 4.66 17.01
N TRP A 294 -21.19 4.44 16.14
CA TRP A 294 -22.60 4.59 16.49
C TRP A 294 -23.47 3.55 15.82
N ASN A 295 -24.59 3.23 16.47
CA ASN A 295 -25.65 2.39 15.94
C ASN A 295 -27.00 3.10 16.08
N GLU A 296 -27.85 2.97 15.06
CA GLU A 296 -29.27 3.31 15.20
C GLU A 296 -30.07 2.09 15.62
N ILE A 297 -30.63 2.14 16.83
CA ILE A 297 -31.33 1.00 17.43
C ILE A 297 -32.79 1.37 17.66
N SER A 298 -33.68 0.50 17.19
CA SER A 298 -35.13 0.74 17.27
C SER A 298 -35.61 0.73 18.72
N CYS A 299 -36.43 1.73 19.08
CA CYS A 299 -37.11 1.87 20.36
C CYS A 299 -38.66 1.82 20.15
N PRO A 300 -39.29 0.64 20.01
CA PRO A 300 -40.72 0.55 19.67
C PRO A 300 -41.67 1.16 20.72
N ASN A 301 -41.27 1.15 21.99
CA ASN A 301 -42.03 1.77 23.08
C ASN A 301 -41.80 3.29 23.20
N GLY A 302 -40.92 3.83 22.36
CA GLY A 302 -40.48 5.21 22.36
C GLY A 302 -39.09 5.42 22.91
N CYS A 303 -38.56 6.60 22.63
CA CYS A 303 -37.29 7.10 23.14
C CYS A 303 -37.56 8.45 23.83
N ASN A 304 -36.89 8.71 24.94
CA ASN A 304 -36.93 9.97 25.64
C ASN A 304 -35.52 10.36 26.09
N ASP A 305 -35.08 11.56 25.71
CA ASP A 305 -33.77 12.12 26.09
C ASP A 305 -32.59 11.17 25.78
N GLY A 306 -32.62 10.52 24.62
CA GLY A 306 -31.53 9.63 24.18
C GLY A 306 -31.53 8.24 24.83
N ALA A 307 -32.66 7.79 25.41
CA ALA A 307 -32.81 6.41 25.89
C ALA A 307 -34.17 5.82 25.48
N CYS A 308 -34.20 4.54 25.10
CA CYS A 308 -35.43 3.78 24.89
C CYS A 308 -36.25 3.63 26.21
N LEU A 309 -37.58 3.55 26.07
CA LEU A 309 -38.56 3.40 27.15
C LEU A 309 -39.01 1.95 27.43
#